data_AF-A0A250FQP0-F1
#
_entry.id   AF-A0A250FQP0-F1
#
_cell.length_a   1.000
_cell.length_b   1.000
_cell.length_c   1.000
_cell.angle_alpha   90.00
_cell.angle_beta   90.00
_cell.angle_gamma   90.00
#
_symmetry.space_group_name_H-M   'P 1'
#
loop_
_entity.id
_entity.type
_entity.pdbx_description
1 polymer ?
#
loop_
_entity_poly.entity_id
_entity_poly.type
_entity_poly.pdbx_seq_one_letter_code
_entity_poly.pdbx_strand_id
1 'polypeptide(L)' 'MKNRQDFKYPYIRKIIYAIGAQPQPESLLALEKLASETNDIKIKELALHQLEKRKEYSFLKEGF' A
#
# COMPACT_ATOMS: atom_id res chain seq x y z
N MET A 1 23.74 11.71 14.61
CA MET A 1 22.26 11.74 14.78
C MET A 1 21.64 11.00 13.62
N LYS A 2 20.69 10.07 13.84
CA LYS A 2 19.92 9.46 12.74
C LYS A 2 19.12 10.55 12.01
N ASN A 3 19.14 10.54 10.68
CA ASN A 3 18.45 11.55 9.87
C ASN A 3 16.94 11.34 9.98
N ARG A 4 16.13 12.42 10.00
CA ARG A 4 14.66 12.31 10.09
C ARG A 4 14.05 11.46 8.97
N GLN A 5 14.72 11.38 7.82
CA GLN A 5 14.32 10.52 6.70
C GLN A 5 14.42 9.02 7.02
N ASP A 6 15.32 8.61 7.92
CA ASP A 6 15.50 7.21 8.33
C ASP A 6 14.26 6.66 9.05
N PHE A 7 13.48 7.55 9.68
CA PHE A 7 12.26 7.19 10.41
C PHE A 7 10.98 7.37 9.59
N LYS A 8 11.01 8.15 8.50
CA LYS A 8 9.85 8.44 7.66
C LYS A 8 9.26 7.15 7.07
N TYR A 9 10.08 6.38 6.37
CA TYR A 9 9.59 5.23 5.60
C TYR A 9 9.13 4.04 6.43
N PRO A 10 9.77 3.68 7.57
CA PRO A 10 9.24 2.65 8.45
C PRO A 10 7.80 2.93 8.92
N TYR A 11 7.48 4.19 9.23
CA TYR A 11 6.14 4.58 9.66
C TYR A 11 5.14 4.54 8.50
N ILE A 12 5.50 5.12 7.36
CA ILE A 12 4.67 5.12 6.15
C ILE A 12 4.36 3.70 5.68
N ARG A 13 5.35 2.79 5.71
CA ARG A 13 5.15 1.39 5.38
C ARG A 13 4.04 0.76 6.22
N LYS A 14 4.04 0.99 7.54
CA LYS A 14 3.02 0.44 8.44
C LYS A 14 1.62 0.94 8.08
N ILE A 15 1.48 2.22 7.74
CA ILE A 15 0.20 2.79 7.30
C ILE A 15 -0.28 2.15 6.00
N ILE A 16 0.56 2.10 4.98
CA ILE A 16 0.19 1.53 3.67
C ILE A 16 -0.19 0.05 3.81
N TYR A 17 0.53 -0.71 4.64
CA TYR A 17 0.21 -2.11 4.93
C TYR A 17 -1.12 -2.26 5.67
N ALA A 18 -1.42 -1.37 6.63
CA ALA A 18 -2.71 -1.39 7.32
C ALA A 18 -3.87 -1.09 6.36
N ILE A 19 -3.70 -0.17 5.42
CA ILE A 19 -4.67 0.09 4.34
C ILE A 19 -4.81 -1.15 3.45
N GLY A 20 -3.72 -1.78 3.02
CA GLY A 20 -3.77 -2.99 2.18
C GLY A 20 -4.44 -4.19 2.84
N ALA A 21 -4.37 -4.29 4.18
CA ALA A 21 -5.02 -5.36 4.94
C ALA A 21 -6.54 -5.14 5.14
N GLN A 22 -7.05 -3.95 4.85
CA GLN A 22 -8.47 -3.63 5.01
C GLN A 22 -9.31 -4.25 3.89
N PRO A 23 -10.37 -5.03 4.19
CA PRO A 23 -11.23 -5.63 3.18
C PRO A 23 -12.13 -4.63 2.44
N GLN A 24 -12.30 -3.42 2.97
CA GLN A 24 -13.20 -2.40 2.45
C GLN A 24 -12.78 -1.92 1.06
N PRO A 25 -13.71 -1.67 0.11
CA PRO A 25 -13.36 -1.21 -1.24
C PRO A 25 -12.63 0.14 -1.24
N GLU A 26 -12.91 1.02 -0.27
CA GLU A 26 -12.28 2.33 -0.13
C GLU A 26 -10.77 2.22 0.11
N SER A 27 -10.31 1.13 0.73
CA SER A 27 -8.87 0.92 0.91
C SER A 27 -8.16 0.63 -0.42
N LEU A 28 -8.88 0.07 -1.42
CA LEU A 28 -8.34 -0.14 -2.76
C LEU A 28 -8.15 1.22 -3.44
N LEU A 29 -9.20 2.05 -3.41
CA LEU A 29 -9.18 3.39 -3.98
C LEU A 29 -8.09 4.26 -3.35
N ALA A 30 -7.88 4.15 -2.03
CA ALA A 30 -6.82 4.85 -1.33
C ALA A 30 -5.42 4.42 -1.83
N LEU A 31 -5.19 3.13 -2.06
CA LEU A 31 -3.93 2.64 -2.61
C LEU A 31 -3.73 3.05 -4.07
N GLU A 32 -4.78 3.00 -4.90
CA GLU A 32 -4.73 3.48 -6.30
C GLU A 32 -4.37 4.96 -6.38
N LYS A 33 -5.00 5.77 -5.53
CA LYS A 33 -4.71 7.20 -5.39
C LYS A 33 -3.27 7.46 -4.96
N LEU A 34 -2.78 6.71 -3.97
CA LEU A 34 -1.38 6.81 -3.53
C LEU A 34 -0.42 6.46 -4.67
N ALA A 35 -0.70 5.42 -5.45
CA ALA A 35 0.15 5.00 -6.55
C ALA A 35 0.16 5.99 -7.74
N SER A 36 -0.95 6.69 -7.98
CA SER A 36 -1.09 7.61 -9.12
C SER A 36 -0.67 9.05 -8.82
N GLU A 37 -0.94 9.56 -7.62
CA GLU A 37 -0.80 11.00 -7.30
C GLU A 37 0.50 11.34 -6.56
N THR A 38 1.19 10.36 -5.95
CA THR A 38 2.42 10.65 -5.21
C THR A 38 3.64 10.80 -6.12
N ASN A 39 4.49 11.78 -5.80
CA ASN A 39 5.82 11.92 -6.38
C ASN A 39 6.90 11.16 -5.59
N ASP A 40 6.56 10.58 -4.43
CA ASP A 40 7.48 9.80 -3.61
C ASP A 40 7.54 8.35 -4.12
N ILE A 41 8.61 8.01 -4.85
CA ILE A 41 8.79 6.71 -5.52
C ILE A 41 8.58 5.55 -4.54
N LYS A 42 9.06 5.67 -3.30
CA LYS A 42 8.96 4.60 -2.31
C LYS A 42 7.54 4.43 -1.78
N ILE A 43 6.76 5.50 -1.68
CA ILE A 43 5.33 5.42 -1.38
C ILE A 43 4.59 4.73 -2.52
N LYS A 44 4.90 5.12 -3.76
CA LYS A 44 4.31 4.53 -4.97
C LYS A 44 4.56 3.03 -5.05
N GLU A 45 5.80 2.59 -4.86
CA GLU A 45 6.16 1.16 -4.84
C GLU A 45 5.41 0.38 -3.75
N LEU A 46 5.33 0.94 -2.54
CA LEU A 46 4.60 0.30 -1.43
C LEU A 46 3.10 0.18 -1.73
N ALA A 47 2.49 1.18 -2.35
CA ALA A 47 1.08 1.15 -2.73
C ALA A 47 0.80 0.13 -3.83
N LEU A 48 1.62 0.10 -4.88
CA LEU A 48 1.54 -0.87 -5.98
C LEU A 48 1.67 -2.31 -5.47
N HIS A 49 2.62 -2.56 -4.57
CA HIS A 49 2.80 -3.88 -3.96
C HIS A 49 1.53 -4.36 -3.22
N GLN A 50 0.89 -3.49 -2.43
CA GLN A 50 -0.34 -3.88 -1.73
C GLN A 50 -1.52 -4.11 -2.69
N LEU A 51 -1.60 -3.35 -3.79
CA LEU A 51 -2.62 -3.57 -4.83
C LEU A 51 -2.47 -4.94 -5.48
N GLU A 52 -1.24 -5.36 -5.81
CA GLU A 52 -0.95 -6.66 -6.38
C GLU A 52 -1.35 -7.80 -5.43
N LYS A 53 -0.92 -7.73 -4.17
CA LYS A 53 -1.29 -8.73 -3.15
C LYS A 53 -2.81 -8.86 -2.96
N ARG A 54 -3.54 -7.74 -3.07
CA ARG A 54 -5.00 -7.77 -2.93
C ARG A 54 -5.67 -8.46 -4.13
N LYS A 55 -5.17 -8.24 -5.34
CA LYS A 55 -5.64 -8.96 -6.53
C LYS A 55 -5.40 -10.46 -6.38
N GLU A 56 -4.19 -10.87 -6.02
CA GLU A 56 -3.86 -12.27 -5.74
C GLU A 56 -4.83 -12.88 -4.71
N TYR A 57 -5.10 -12.17 -3.62
CA TYR A 57 -5.99 -12.65 -2.57
C TYR A 57 -7.45 -12.77 -3.03
N SER A 58 -7.94 -11.84 -3.86
CA SER A 58 -9.27 -11.95 -4.47
C SER A 58 -9.35 -13.15 -5.42
N PHE A 59 -8.37 -13.34 -6.30
CA PHE A 59 -8.31 -14.50 -7.21
C PHE A 59 -8.33 -15.83 -6.46
N LEU A 60 -7.61 -15.94 -5.33
CA LEU A 60 -7.61 -17.14 -4.49
C LEU A 60 -8.96 -17.41 -3.81
N LYS A 61 -9.79 -16.38 -3.57
CA LYS A 61 -11.10 -16.53 -2.93
C LYS A 61 -12.21 -16.90 -3.91
N GLU A 62 -12.09 -16.52 -5.17
CA GLU A 62 -13.10 -16.77 -6.21
C GLU A 62 -12.92 -18.13 -6.90
N GLY A 63 -11.84 -18.87 -6.60
CA GLY A 63 -11.47 -20.14 -7.25
C GLY A 63 -12.10 -21.43 -6.69
N PHE A 64 -13.26 -21.40 -6.02
CA PHE A 64 -13.96 -22.58 -5.50
C PHE A 64 -15.46 -22.56 -5.78
#